data_AF-A0A963N8C6-F1
#
_entry.id   AF-A0A963N8C6-F1
#
_cell.length_a   1.000
_cell.length_b   1.000
_cell.length_c   1.000
_cell.angle_alpha   90.00
_cell.angle_beta   90.00
_cell.angle_gamma   90.00
#
_symmetry.space_group_name_H-M   'P 1'
#
loop_
_entity.id
_entity.type
_entity.pdbx_description
1 polymer ?
#
loop_
_entity_poly.entity_id
_entity_poly.type
_entity_poly.pdbx_seq_one_letter_code
_entity_poly.pdbx_strand_id
1 'polypeptide(L)'
;MPRVAFEQSTALVNEARSLRARRKEDQATFWGRVGIGQSAGCRIERSRRISPYAAILLKLRMQGELDDSQLDALARAIQGRTGKRDRDALVRLTLCSPGTYRRRLGEQQAVFWGRVGITQSGGSRLESGQAMPAPVQLMLAGLTLGVINPDSLEAVRLESPGD
;
A
#
# COMPACT_ATOMS: atom_id res chain seq x y z
N MET A 1 3.49 -9.06 24.04
CA MET A 1 4.45 -8.75 22.94
C MET A 1 4.08 -7.44 22.19
N PRO A 2 4.21 -6.23 22.78
CA PRO A 2 4.01 -4.96 22.03
C PRO A 2 5.30 -4.17 21.72
N ARG A 3 6.44 -4.51 22.34
CA ARG A 3 7.67 -3.70 22.27
C ARG A 3 8.38 -3.79 20.91
N VAL A 4 8.45 -4.98 20.33
CA VAL A 4 9.15 -5.24 19.04
C VAL A 4 8.47 -4.51 17.88
N ALA A 5 7.14 -4.60 17.77
CA ALA A 5 6.40 -3.92 16.71
C ALA A 5 6.51 -2.38 16.79
N PHE A 6 6.58 -1.83 18.01
CA PHE A 6 6.80 -0.40 18.24
C PHE A 6 8.22 0.06 17.87
N GLU A 7 9.23 -0.73 18.23
CA GLU A 7 10.63 -0.46 17.88
C GLU A 7 10.84 -0.52 16.35
N GLN A 8 10.26 -1.51 15.67
CA GLN A 8 10.29 -1.61 14.20
C GLN A 8 9.58 -0.45 13.51
N SER A 9 8.41 -0.04 14.02
CA SER A 9 7.69 1.14 13.52
C SER A 9 8.53 2.41 13.67
N THR A 10 9.26 2.54 14.77
CA THR A 10 10.13 3.69 15.03
C THR A 10 11.33 3.74 14.08
N ALA A 11 12.01 2.61 13.88
CA ALA A 11 13.12 2.51 12.95
C ALA A 11 12.70 2.88 11.52
N LEU A 12 11.59 2.29 11.04
CA LEU A 12 11.05 2.55 9.71
C LEU A 12 10.70 4.03 9.49
N VAL A 13 10.02 4.65 10.46
CA VAL A 13 9.64 6.06 10.36
C VAL A 13 10.87 6.98 10.37
N ASN A 14 11.90 6.66 11.15
CA ASN A 14 13.15 7.41 11.15
C ASN A 14 13.86 7.30 9.80
N GLU A 15 13.92 6.11 9.22
CA GLU A 15 14.55 5.89 7.92
C GLU A 15 13.79 6.59 6.79
N ALA A 16 12.45 6.52 6.81
CA ALA A 16 11.59 7.26 5.90
C ALA A 16 11.85 8.78 5.99
N ARG A 17 12.02 9.31 7.21
CA ARG A 17 12.36 10.71 7.44
C ARG A 17 13.74 11.07 6.88
N SER A 18 14.74 10.22 7.09
CA SER A 18 16.07 10.39 6.51
C SER A 18 16.04 10.36 4.99
N LEU A 19 15.29 9.43 4.39
CA LEU A 19 15.10 9.35 2.95
C LEU A 19 14.47 10.63 2.40
N ARG A 20 13.40 11.10 3.03
CA ARG A 20 12.73 12.36 2.68
C ARG A 20 13.69 13.55 2.73
N ALA A 21 14.50 13.66 3.79
CA ALA A 21 15.50 14.72 3.94
C ALA A 21 16.60 14.66 2.85
N ARG A 22 17.11 13.46 2.55
CA ARG A 22 18.10 13.25 1.47
C ARG A 22 17.57 13.65 0.10
N ARG A 23 16.28 13.38 -0.16
CA ARG A 23 15.59 13.72 -1.42
C ARG A 23 15.09 15.18 -1.46
N LYS A 24 15.23 15.94 -0.36
CA LYS A 24 14.73 17.31 -0.21
C LYS A 24 13.22 17.44 -0.46
N GLU A 25 12.45 16.45 -0.05
CA GLU A 25 10.99 16.42 -0.24
C GLU A 25 10.25 16.95 0.99
N ASP A 26 9.15 17.66 0.75
CA ASP A 26 8.22 18.00 1.80
C ASP A 26 7.37 16.78 2.23
N GLN A 27 6.65 16.92 3.33
CA GLN A 27 5.80 15.84 3.85
C GLN A 27 4.63 15.52 2.90
N ALA A 28 4.06 16.51 2.23
CA ALA A 28 2.91 16.30 1.35
C ALA A 28 3.28 15.43 0.15
N THR A 29 4.43 15.72 -0.46
CA THR A 29 5.00 14.99 -1.60
C THR A 29 5.41 13.59 -1.18
N PHE A 30 6.22 13.46 -0.13
CA PHE A 30 6.75 12.17 0.28
C PHE A 30 5.66 11.21 0.74
N TRP A 31 4.76 11.65 1.62
CA TRP A 31 3.69 10.82 2.17
C TRP A 31 2.55 10.66 1.16
N GLY A 32 2.32 11.65 0.31
CA GLY A 32 1.27 11.60 -0.71
C GLY A 32 1.45 10.44 -1.69
N ARG A 33 2.70 10.10 -2.04
CA ARG A 33 3.00 8.95 -2.92
C ARG A 33 2.54 7.60 -2.36
N VAL A 34 2.54 7.45 -1.04
CA VAL A 34 2.02 6.23 -0.37
C VAL A 34 0.57 6.38 0.10
N GLY A 35 -0.15 7.39 -0.42
CA GLY A 35 -1.56 7.62 -0.12
C GLY A 35 -1.81 8.27 1.25
N ILE A 36 -0.80 8.88 1.86
CA ILE A 36 -0.90 9.53 3.16
C ILE A 36 -0.83 11.06 2.99
N GLY A 37 -1.86 11.77 3.46
CA GLY A 37 -1.87 13.24 3.42
C GLY A 37 -0.85 13.87 4.38
N GLN A 38 -0.50 15.14 4.13
CA GLN A 38 0.51 15.88 4.91
C GLN A 38 0.28 15.82 6.42
N SER A 39 -0.94 16.08 6.91
CA SER A 39 -1.24 16.06 8.34
C SER A 39 -1.08 14.68 8.97
N ALA A 40 -1.41 13.62 8.22
CA ALA A 40 -1.23 12.24 8.67
C ALA A 40 0.26 11.87 8.70
N GLY A 41 1.02 12.24 7.66
CA GLY A 41 2.47 12.07 7.63
C GLY A 41 3.18 12.78 8.79
N CYS A 42 2.77 14.01 9.10
CA CYS A 42 3.26 14.77 10.24
C CYS A 42 3.00 14.05 11.58
N ARG A 43 1.80 13.48 11.76
CA ARG A 43 1.48 12.67 12.95
C ARG A 43 2.31 11.40 13.03
N ILE A 44 2.53 10.72 11.90
CA ILE A 44 3.37 9.51 11.84
C ILE A 44 4.80 9.87 12.25
N GLU A 45 5.38 10.92 11.68
CA GLU A 45 6.75 11.37 12.02
C GLU A 45 6.92 11.74 13.50
N ARG A 46 5.86 12.20 14.18
CA ARG A 46 5.89 12.55 15.60
C ARG A 46 5.62 11.36 16.52
N SER A 47 4.57 10.60 16.23
CA SER A 47 4.12 9.48 17.07
C SER A 47 4.94 8.21 16.87
N ARG A 48 5.68 8.10 15.75
CA ARG A 48 6.33 6.86 15.29
C ARG A 48 5.37 5.68 15.17
N ARG A 49 4.07 5.96 14.95
CA ARG A 49 3.05 4.95 14.72
C ARG A 49 2.59 5.03 13.27
N ILE A 50 2.71 3.93 12.56
CA ILE A 50 2.29 3.78 11.17
C ILE A 50 1.35 2.59 11.05
N SER A 51 0.38 2.67 10.14
CA SER A 51 -0.48 1.53 9.81
C SER A 51 0.35 0.45 9.10
N PRO A 52 0.09 -0.86 9.33
CA PRO A 52 0.82 -1.94 8.66
C PRO A 52 0.81 -1.81 7.13
N TYR A 53 -0.32 -1.42 6.54
CA TYR A 53 -0.44 -1.23 5.08
C TYR A 53 0.49 -0.14 4.54
N ALA A 54 0.63 0.96 5.28
CA ALA A 54 1.53 2.04 4.89
C ALA A 54 3.00 1.68 5.15
N ALA A 55 3.28 0.89 6.19
CA ALA A 55 4.61 0.38 6.47
C ALA A 55 5.12 -0.52 5.33
N ILE A 56 4.27 -1.40 4.81
CA ILE A 56 4.59 -2.27 3.67
C ILE A 56 5.00 -1.44 2.44
N LEU A 57 4.19 -0.44 2.05
CA LEU A 57 4.53 0.42 0.91
C LEU A 57 5.84 1.19 1.11
N LEU A 58 6.11 1.68 2.33
CA LEU A 58 7.38 2.34 2.62
C LEU A 58 8.56 1.38 2.51
N LYS A 59 8.42 0.16 3.04
CA LYS A 59 9.47 -0.86 2.95
C LYS A 59 9.79 -1.23 1.51
N LEU A 60 8.77 -1.52 0.68
CA LEU A 60 8.95 -1.78 -0.75
C LEU A 60 9.65 -0.62 -1.47
N ARG A 61 9.27 0.62 -1.13
CA ARG A 61 9.91 1.83 -1.67
C ARG A 61 11.36 1.96 -1.25
N MET A 62 11.68 1.62 -0.01
CA MET A 62 13.03 1.71 0.54
C MET A 62 13.95 0.60 0.03
N GLN A 63 13.40 -0.58 -0.26
CA GLN A 63 14.09 -1.69 -0.92
C GLN A 63 14.31 -1.44 -2.43
N GLY A 64 13.71 -0.39 -2.98
CA GLY A 64 13.87 -0.01 -4.40
C GLY A 64 13.00 -0.83 -5.35
N GLU A 65 12.11 -1.68 -4.83
CA GLU A 65 11.17 -2.45 -5.65
C GLU A 65 9.98 -1.63 -6.12
N LEU A 66 9.67 -0.55 -5.39
CA LEU A 66 8.58 0.36 -5.71
C LEU A 66 9.10 1.80 -5.77
N ASP A 67 9.47 2.24 -6.97
CA ASP A 67 10.03 3.58 -7.18
C ASP A 67 8.95 4.69 -7.19
N ASP A 68 9.41 5.94 -7.14
CA ASP A 68 8.53 7.11 -7.09
C ASP A 68 7.71 7.29 -8.37
N SER A 69 8.26 6.93 -9.52
CA SER A 69 7.58 7.05 -10.82
C SER A 69 6.46 6.02 -10.94
N GLN A 70 6.68 4.82 -10.41
CA GLN A 70 5.71 3.75 -10.30
C GLN A 70 4.58 4.16 -9.34
N LEU A 71 4.90 4.68 -8.16
CA LEU A 71 3.88 5.20 -7.22
C LEU A 71 3.02 6.30 -7.83
N ASP A 72 3.64 7.26 -8.53
CA ASP A 72 2.92 8.32 -9.24
C ASP A 72 2.04 7.76 -10.37
N ALA A 73 2.52 6.75 -11.11
CA ALA A 73 1.74 6.08 -12.14
C ALA A 73 0.54 5.34 -11.54
N LEU A 74 0.72 4.64 -10.41
CA LEU A 74 -0.36 3.97 -9.68
C LEU A 74 -1.40 4.98 -9.20
N ALA A 75 -0.97 6.11 -8.61
CA ALA A 75 -1.88 7.17 -8.17
C ALA A 75 -2.70 7.74 -9.34
N ARG A 76 -2.09 7.94 -10.52
CA ARG A 76 -2.80 8.37 -11.73
C ARG A 76 -3.79 7.30 -12.24
N ALA A 77 -3.43 6.02 -12.15
CA ALA A 77 -4.30 4.90 -12.52
C ALA A 77 -5.53 4.80 -11.64
N ILE A 78 -5.36 4.96 -10.32
CA ILE A 78 -6.48 4.99 -9.36
C ILE A 78 -7.42 6.16 -9.66
N GLN A 79 -6.88 7.33 -9.98
CA GLN A 79 -7.66 8.51 -10.39
C GLN A 79 -8.26 8.37 -11.78
N GLY A 80 -7.92 7.30 -12.53
CA GLY A 80 -8.40 7.04 -13.88
C GLY A 80 -7.97 8.09 -14.89
N ARG A 81 -6.78 8.67 -14.68
CA ARG A 81 -6.17 9.69 -15.55
C ARG A 81 -5.13 9.12 -16.51
N THR A 82 -5.03 7.79 -16.67
CA THR A 82 -4.05 7.23 -17.61
C THR A 82 -4.65 7.10 -19.01
N GLY A 83 -3.79 7.19 -20.02
CA GLY A 83 -4.18 7.05 -21.43
C GLY A 83 -4.38 5.60 -21.87
N LYS A 84 -4.05 4.59 -21.04
CA LYS A 84 -4.13 3.16 -21.40
C LYS A 84 -5.43 2.54 -20.93
N ARG A 85 -6.47 2.66 -21.78
CA ARG A 85 -7.86 2.28 -21.50
C ARG A 85 -8.04 0.90 -20.85
N ASP A 86 -7.34 -0.13 -21.30
CA ASP A 86 -7.59 -1.50 -20.82
C ASP A 86 -7.01 -1.77 -19.42
N ARG A 87 -5.83 -1.22 -19.12
CA ARG A 87 -5.19 -1.38 -17.81
C ARG A 87 -5.91 -0.59 -16.72
N ASP A 88 -6.38 0.60 -17.07
CA ASP A 88 -7.19 1.42 -16.16
C ASP A 88 -8.53 0.77 -15.85
N ALA A 89 -9.15 0.09 -16.82
CA ALA A 89 -10.38 -0.66 -16.60
C ALA A 89 -10.17 -1.80 -15.59
N LEU A 90 -9.04 -2.50 -15.65
CA LEU A 90 -8.69 -3.54 -14.68
C LEU A 90 -8.44 -2.98 -13.28
N VAL A 91 -7.72 -1.86 -13.17
CA VAL A 91 -7.52 -1.18 -11.88
C VAL A 91 -8.85 -0.74 -11.29
N ARG A 92 -9.71 -0.09 -12.09
CA ARG A 92 -11.06 0.31 -11.66
C ARG A 92 -11.90 -0.88 -11.21
N LEU A 93 -11.88 -1.99 -11.96
CA LEU A 93 -12.57 -3.22 -11.57
C LEU A 93 -12.07 -3.75 -10.23
N THR A 94 -10.75 -3.75 -10.03
CA THR A 94 -10.12 -4.22 -8.79
C THR A 94 -10.53 -3.37 -7.59
N LEU A 95 -10.64 -2.05 -7.75
CA LEU A 95 -10.91 -1.14 -6.64
C LEU A 95 -12.41 -0.95 -6.36
N CYS A 96 -13.25 -0.86 -7.39
CA CYS A 96 -14.70 -0.67 -7.25
C CYS A 96 -15.44 -1.99 -7.03
N SER A 97 -14.87 -3.12 -7.44
CA SER A 97 -15.49 -4.43 -7.33
C SER A 97 -14.44 -5.53 -7.10
N PRO A 98 -13.67 -5.47 -5.99
CA PRO A 98 -12.60 -6.42 -5.70
C PRO A 98 -13.08 -7.87 -5.70
N GLY A 99 -14.29 -8.15 -5.20
CA GLY A 99 -14.87 -9.49 -5.24
C GLY A 99 -15.15 -10.03 -6.65
N THR A 100 -15.44 -9.16 -7.62
CA THR A 100 -15.58 -9.56 -9.03
C THR A 100 -14.23 -9.84 -9.65
N TYR A 101 -13.23 -8.99 -9.40
CA TYR A 101 -11.86 -9.22 -9.87
C TYR A 101 -11.28 -10.52 -9.29
N ARG A 102 -11.36 -10.72 -7.97
CA ARG A 102 -10.93 -11.94 -7.28
C ARG A 102 -11.58 -13.20 -7.84
N ARG A 103 -12.90 -13.17 -8.09
CA ARG A 103 -13.62 -14.32 -8.69
C ARG A 103 -13.12 -14.65 -10.09
N ARG A 104 -12.72 -13.65 -10.89
CA ARG A 104 -12.09 -13.89 -12.21
C ARG A 104 -10.73 -14.58 -12.08
N LEU A 105 -10.01 -14.32 -10.98
CA LEU A 105 -8.76 -15.02 -10.66
C LEU A 105 -8.97 -16.43 -10.08
N GLY A 106 -10.21 -16.81 -9.74
CA GLY A 106 -10.50 -18.10 -9.09
C GLY A 106 -10.02 -18.19 -7.65
N GLU A 107 -9.73 -17.06 -7.00
CA GLU A 107 -9.10 -17.03 -5.68
C GLU A 107 -10.10 -16.92 -4.53
N GLN A 108 -9.77 -17.51 -3.39
CA GLN A 108 -10.52 -17.34 -2.15
C GLN A 108 -10.19 -15.99 -1.48
N GLN A 109 -11.11 -15.47 -0.67
CA GLN A 109 -10.92 -14.19 0.04
C GLN A 109 -9.63 -14.18 0.88
N ALA A 110 -9.35 -15.25 1.61
CA ALA A 110 -8.16 -15.35 2.46
C ALA A 110 -6.85 -15.23 1.66
N VAL A 111 -6.81 -15.83 0.45
CA VAL A 111 -5.62 -15.78 -0.43
C VAL A 111 -5.48 -14.38 -1.03
N PHE A 112 -6.53 -13.85 -1.62
CA PHE A 112 -6.51 -12.55 -2.31
C PHE A 112 -6.18 -11.40 -1.35
N TRP A 113 -6.92 -11.32 -0.23
CA TRP A 113 -6.73 -10.26 0.76
C TRP A 113 -5.50 -10.50 1.64
N GLY A 114 -5.11 -11.77 1.83
CA GLY A 114 -3.90 -12.15 2.53
C GLY A 114 -2.66 -11.48 1.95
N ARG A 115 -2.53 -11.42 0.62
CA ARG A 115 -1.39 -10.76 -0.07
C ARG A 115 -1.13 -9.34 0.40
N VAL A 116 -2.17 -8.57 0.71
CA VAL A 116 -2.08 -7.17 1.17
C VAL A 116 -2.19 -7.05 2.69
N GLY A 117 -2.08 -8.16 3.43
CA GLY A 117 -2.15 -8.21 4.88
C GLY A 117 -3.55 -8.01 5.45
N ILE A 118 -4.60 -8.28 4.68
CA ILE A 118 -5.98 -8.12 5.11
C ILE A 118 -6.57 -9.50 5.43
N THR A 119 -7.16 -9.64 6.63
CA THR A 119 -7.85 -10.87 7.04
C THR A 119 -9.07 -11.15 6.17
N GLN A 120 -9.55 -12.40 6.14
CA GLN A 120 -10.73 -12.78 5.37
C GLN A 120 -11.98 -11.96 5.76
N SER A 121 -12.20 -11.75 7.07
CA SER A 121 -13.30 -10.93 7.56
C SER A 121 -13.14 -9.44 7.22
N GLY A 122 -11.91 -8.91 7.25
CA GLY A 122 -11.59 -7.56 6.77
C GLY A 122 -11.85 -7.39 5.27
N GLY A 123 -11.42 -8.36 4.47
CA GLY A 123 -11.64 -8.42 3.03
C GLY A 123 -13.13 -8.46 2.69
N SER A 124 -13.91 -9.24 3.43
CA SER A 124 -15.37 -9.26 3.28
C SER A 124 -16.01 -7.89 3.48
N ARG A 125 -15.54 -7.07 4.43
CA ARG A 125 -16.07 -5.70 4.64
C ARG A 125 -15.78 -4.80 3.44
N LEU A 126 -14.57 -4.91 2.88
CA LEU A 126 -14.19 -4.17 1.68
C LEU A 126 -15.00 -4.60 0.47
N GLU A 127 -15.23 -5.91 0.29
CA GLU A 127 -16.10 -6.43 -0.78
C GLU A 127 -17.55 -5.99 -0.62
N SER A 128 -18.02 -5.75 0.61
CA SER A 128 -19.39 -5.28 0.91
C SER A 128 -19.55 -3.74 0.87
N GLY A 129 -18.53 -3.00 0.42
CA GLY A 129 -18.64 -1.55 0.19
C GLY A 129 -18.03 -0.64 1.25
N GLN A 130 -17.29 -1.18 2.23
CA GLN A 130 -16.49 -0.33 3.12
C GLN A 130 -15.41 0.40 2.31
N ALA A 131 -15.20 1.69 2.61
CA ALA A 131 -14.19 2.49 1.94
C ALA A 131 -12.79 1.87 2.09
N MET A 132 -12.12 1.67 0.96
CA MET A 132 -10.78 1.09 0.91
C MET A 132 -9.72 2.13 1.28
N PRO A 133 -8.83 1.86 2.26
CA PRO A 133 -7.73 2.78 2.58
C PRO A 133 -6.82 3.01 1.37
N ALA A 134 -6.32 4.24 1.19
CA ALA A 134 -5.46 4.58 0.05
C ALA A 134 -4.21 3.68 -0.09
N PRO A 135 -3.49 3.30 0.98
CA PRO A 135 -2.39 2.34 0.88
C PRO A 135 -2.81 0.98 0.29
N VAL A 136 -4.00 0.50 0.63
CA VAL A 136 -4.55 -0.77 0.11
C VAL A 136 -4.89 -0.64 -1.37
N GLN A 137 -5.47 0.50 -1.78
CA GLN A 137 -5.75 0.77 -3.19
C GLN A 137 -4.46 0.77 -4.03
N LEU A 138 -3.38 1.37 -3.52
CA LEU A 138 -2.08 1.38 -4.18
C LEU A 138 -1.50 -0.03 -4.33
N MET A 139 -1.53 -0.85 -3.27
CA MET A 139 -1.05 -2.23 -3.33
C MET A 139 -1.84 -3.06 -4.34
N LEU A 140 -3.17 -3.00 -4.30
CA LEU A 140 -4.01 -3.73 -5.25
C LEU A 140 -3.81 -3.25 -6.69
N ALA A 141 -3.74 -1.94 -6.93
CA ALA A 141 -3.45 -1.40 -8.25
C ALA A 141 -2.06 -1.84 -8.75
N GLY A 142 -1.06 -1.86 -7.85
CA GLY A 142 0.29 -2.33 -8.16
C GLY A 142 0.34 -3.80 -8.54
N LEU A 143 -0.37 -4.66 -7.80
CA LEU A 143 -0.50 -6.09 -8.13
C LEU A 143 -1.22 -6.30 -9.47
N THR A 144 -2.34 -5.61 -9.70
CA THR A 144 -3.12 -5.70 -10.94
C THR A 144 -2.31 -5.25 -12.17
N LEU A 145 -1.45 -4.25 -12.00
CA LEU A 145 -0.60 -3.73 -13.09
C LEU A 145 0.73 -4.46 -13.23
N GLY A 146 1.04 -5.41 -12.33
CA GLY A 146 2.33 -6.10 -12.29
C GLY A 146 3.51 -5.19 -11.92
N VAL A 147 3.23 -4.05 -11.28
CA VAL A 147 4.24 -3.11 -10.77
C VAL A 147 4.82 -3.62 -9.46
N ILE A 148 3.97 -4.18 -8.60
CA ILE A 148 4.38 -4.79 -7.33
C ILE A 148 4.42 -6.30 -7.53
N ASN A 149 5.56 -6.90 -7.20
CA ASN A 149 5.70 -8.36 -7.19
C ASN A 149 4.95 -8.95 -5.96
N PRO A 150 4.02 -9.90 -6.14
CA PRO A 150 3.37 -10.59 -5.03
C PRO A 150 4.34 -11.23 -4.03
N ASP A 151 5.45 -11.80 -4.52
CA ASP A 151 6.42 -12.50 -3.66
C ASP A 151 7.17 -11.52 -2.76
N SER A 152 7.55 -10.38 -3.31
CA SER A 152 8.22 -9.35 -2.51
C SER A 152 7.28 -8.69 -1.51
N LEU A 153 6.00 -8.50 -1.91
CA LEU A 153 4.97 -8.01 -1.00
C LEU A 153 4.80 -8.95 0.20
N GLU A 154 4.78 -10.26 -0.04
CA GLU A 154 4.70 -11.26 1.01
C GLU A 154 5.99 -11.32 1.84
N ALA A 155 7.17 -11.20 1.24
CA ALA A 155 8.44 -11.14 1.95
C ALA A 155 8.48 -9.96 2.95
N VAL A 156 8.12 -8.75 2.49
CA VAL A 156 8.04 -7.56 3.34
C VAL A 156 7.04 -7.74 4.49
N ARG A 157 5.96 -8.47 4.23
CA ARG A 157 4.94 -8.76 5.24
C ARG A 157 5.45 -9.75 6.28
N LEU A 158 6.13 -10.82 5.88
CA LEU A 158 6.74 -11.78 6.80
C LEU A 158 7.83 -11.13 7.67
N GLU A 159 8.56 -10.15 7.12
CA GLU A 159 9.52 -9.32 7.86
C GLU A 159 8.86 -8.29 8.79
N SER A 160 7.56 -8.05 8.62
CA SER A 160 6.76 -7.13 9.43
C SER A 160 5.87 -7.95 10.36
N PRO A 161 6.36 -8.43 11.52
CA PRO A 161 5.51 -9.13 12.48
C PRO A 161 4.38 -8.19 12.92
N GLY A 162 3.17 -8.50 12.46
CA GLY A 162 1.98 -7.69 12.67
C GLY A 162 0.72 -8.42 12.24
N ASP A 163 0.37 -9.47 12.99
CA ASP A 163 -0.87 -9.53 13.78
C ASP A 163 -0.55 -10.19 15.13
#